data_AF-A0A7T4N238-F1
#
_entry.id   AF-A0A7T4N238-F1
#
_cell.length_a   1.000
_cell.length_b   1.000
_cell.length_c   1.000
_cell.angle_alpha   90.00
_cell.angle_beta   90.00
_cell.angle_gamma   90.00
#
_symmetry.space_group_name_H-M   'P 1'
#
loop_
_entity.id
_entity.type
_entity.pdbx_description
1 polymer ?
#
loop_
_entity_poly.entity_id
_entity_poly.type
_entity_poly.pdbx_seq_one_letter_code
_entity_poly.pdbx_strand_id
1 'polypeptide(L)' 'MTKAAQALGTRRSSLFEWLDREGWLHRTFGGGRHATSHALSEGWAVQRGKGAVSWPQITAVGFQELARRLGVNPEADPAT' A
#
# COMPACT_ATOMS: atom_id res chain seq x y z
N MET A 1 -1.19 -13.29 1.31
CA MET A 1 -2.26 -12.27 1.20
C MET A 1 -1.76 -10.99 1.88
N THR A 2 -1.97 -9.80 1.32
CA THR A 2 -1.45 -8.55 1.94
C THR A 2 -2.30 -8.20 3.16
N LYS A 3 -1.72 -8.04 4.36
CA LYS A 3 -2.48 -7.73 5.60
C LYS A 3 -3.43 -6.53 5.43
N ALA A 4 -2.98 -5.49 4.70
CA ALA A 4 -3.81 -4.32 4.40
C ALA A 4 -5.07 -4.65 3.58
N ALA A 5 -4.98 -5.54 2.58
CA ALA A 5 -6.14 -5.92 1.78
C ALA A 5 -7.20 -6.67 2.62
N GLN A 6 -6.73 -7.51 3.54
CA GLN A 6 -7.60 -8.24 4.48
C GLN A 6 -8.30 -7.28 5.44
N ALA A 7 -7.56 -6.35 6.06
CA ALA A 7 -8.10 -5.38 7.00
C ALA A 7 -9.14 -4.44 6.34
N LEU A 8 -8.99 -4.18 5.05
CA LEU A 8 -9.92 -3.35 4.27
C LEU A 8 -11.06 -4.13 3.62
N GLY A 9 -11.17 -5.44 3.86
CA GLY A 9 -12.21 -6.28 3.26
C GLY A 9 -12.18 -6.33 1.72
N THR A 10 -11.01 -6.07 1.11
CA THR A 10 -10.89 -5.93 -0.36
C THR A 10 -10.01 -7.02 -0.97
N ARG A 11 -10.18 -7.24 -2.28
CA ARG A 11 -9.30 -8.12 -3.03
C ARG A 11 -7.92 -7.47 -3.16
N ARG A 12 -6.88 -8.29 -3.08
CA ARG A 12 -5.48 -7.86 -3.26
C ARG A 12 -5.27 -7.13 -4.59
N SER A 13 -5.87 -7.61 -5.68
CA SER A 13 -5.77 -6.98 -7.00
C SER A 13 -6.39 -5.58 -7.00
N SER A 14 -7.60 -5.44 -6.46
CA SER A 14 -8.32 -4.16 -6.37
C SER A 14 -7.59 -3.13 -5.51
N LEU A 15 -7.02 -3.55 -4.37
CA LEU A 15 -6.17 -2.66 -3.57
C LEU A 15 -4.99 -2.13 -4.39
N PHE A 16 -4.34 -2.99 -5.16
CA PHE A 16 -3.19 -2.55 -5.93
C PHE A 16 -3.54 -1.68 -7.14
N GLU A 17 -4.67 -1.93 -7.80
CA GLU A 17 -5.17 -1.05 -8.86
C GLU A 17 -5.49 0.34 -8.31
N TRP A 18 -6.08 0.39 -7.11
CA TRP A 18 -6.32 1.65 -6.41
C TRP A 18 -5.01 2.37 -6.07
N LEU A 19 -4.03 1.67 -5.49
CA LEU A 19 -2.73 2.24 -5.15
C LEU A 19 -1.95 2.74 -6.39
N ASP A 20 -2.12 2.08 -7.53
CA ASP A 20 -1.54 2.52 -8.82
C ASP A 20 -2.24 3.78 -9.32
N ARG A 21 -3.58 3.80 -9.31
CA ARG A 21 -4.40 4.94 -9.71
C ARG A 21 -4.13 6.19 -8.86
N GLU A 22 -3.98 6.01 -7.56
CA GLU A 22 -3.73 7.11 -6.61
C GLU A 22 -2.25 7.56 -6.59
N GLY A 23 -1.40 6.94 -7.41
CA GLY A 23 0.01 7.32 -7.52
C GLY A 23 0.83 6.95 -6.28
N TRP A 24 0.46 5.88 -5.57
CA TRP A 24 1.23 5.37 -4.43
C TRP A 24 2.28 4.35 -4.88
N LEU A 25 1.90 3.51 -5.84
CA LEU A 25 2.76 2.52 -6.46
C LEU A 25 2.78 2.74 -7.97
N HIS A 26 3.81 2.23 -8.63
CA HIS A 26 3.80 2.05 -10.08
C HIS A 26 4.35 0.67 -10.45
N ARG A 27 3.97 0.16 -11.61
CA ARG A 27 4.58 -1.04 -12.20
C ARG A 27 5.91 -0.67 -12.87
N THR A 28 6.94 -1.48 -12.62
CA THR A 28 8.23 -1.35 -13.31
C THR A 28 8.35 -2.33 -14.47
N PHE A 29 9.22 -2.00 -15.42
CA PHE A 29 9.60 -2.90 -16.50
C PHE A 29 10.23 -4.16 -15.88
N GLY A 30 9.63 -5.33 -16.13
CA GLY A 30 9.98 -6.60 -15.46
C GLY A 30 8.93 -7.11 -14.47
N GLY A 31 7.80 -6.42 -14.30
CA GLY A 31 6.64 -6.93 -13.56
C GLY A 31 6.66 -6.65 -12.04
N GLY A 32 7.70 -5.96 -11.56
CA GLY A 32 7.79 -5.47 -10.19
C GLY A 32 6.84 -4.30 -9.91
N ARG A 33 6.65 -3.98 -8.63
CA ARG A 33 6.01 -2.74 -8.20
C ARG A 33 6.98 -1.96 -7.32
N HIS A 34 6.92 -0.64 -7.40
CA HIS A 34 7.75 0.26 -6.62
C HIS A 34 6.87 1.36 -6.01
N ALA A 35 7.20 1.81 -4.81
CA ALA A 35 6.61 3.02 -4.26
C ALA A 35 7.01 4.23 -5.11
N THR A 36 6.07 5.15 -5.32
CA THR A 36 6.35 6.43 -5.98
C THR A 36 7.14 7.34 -5.03
N SER A 37 7.87 8.31 -5.59
CA SER A 37 8.57 9.32 -4.78
C SER A 37 7.63 10.06 -3.83
N HIS A 38 6.38 10.30 -4.25
CA HIS A 38 5.36 10.92 -3.40
C HIS A 38 5.00 10.03 -2.20
N ALA A 39 4.69 8.76 -2.42
CA ALA A 39 4.36 7.87 -1.30
C ALA A 39 5.55 7.62 -0.36
N LEU A 40 6.78 7.73 -0.87
CA LEU A 40 7.99 7.71 -0.04
C LEU A 40 8.15 8.98 0.78
N SER A 41 7.94 10.17 0.18
CA SER A 41 8.09 11.46 0.88
C SER A 41 7.04 11.67 1.97
N GLU A 42 5.81 11.23 1.73
CA GLU A 42 4.72 11.28 2.70
C GLU A 42 4.83 10.18 3.79
N GLY A 43 5.81 9.27 3.65
CA GLY A 43 5.97 8.14 4.56
C GLY A 43 4.85 7.11 4.49
N TRP A 44 4.02 7.12 3.44
CA TRP A 44 2.91 6.17 3.25
C TRP A 44 3.39 4.78 2.82
N ALA A 45 4.50 4.73 2.10
CA ALA A 45 5.14 3.49 1.69
C ALA A 45 6.64 3.54 1.94
N VAL A 46 7.25 2.37 2.05
CA VAL A 46 8.70 2.19 2.04
C VAL A 46 9.07 1.11 1.06
N GLN A 47 10.29 1.18 0.55
CA GLN A 47 10.83 0.18 -0.36
C GLN A 47 11.79 -0.73 0.41
N ARG A 48 11.44 -2.01 0.52
CA ARG A 48 12.19 -3.02 1.29
C ARG A 48 12.90 -3.98 0.35
N GLY A 49 14.09 -4.44 0.72
CA GLY A 49 14.91 -5.32 -0.11
C GLY A 49 16.18 -4.61 -0.61
N LYS A 50 17.05 -5.35 -1.31
CA LYS A 50 18.34 -4.84 -1.78
C LYS A 50 18.28 -4.51 -3.27
N GLY A 51 18.69 -3.29 -3.61
CA GLY A 51 18.89 -2.85 -4.99
C GLY A 51 17.69 -3.16 -5.90
N ALA A 52 17.94 -3.93 -6.96
CA ALA A 52 16.95 -4.30 -7.97
C ALA A 52 15.83 -5.24 -7.47
N VAL A 53 16.01 -5.91 -6.32
CA VAL A 53 15.02 -6.81 -5.72
C VAL A 53 14.43 -6.13 -4.49
N SER A 54 13.65 -5.09 -4.74
CA SER A 54 12.93 -4.39 -3.69
C SER A 54 11.42 -4.39 -3.94
N TRP A 55 10.64 -4.40 -2.88
CA TRP A 55 9.18 -4.40 -2.91
C TRP A 55 8.59 -3.33 -1.99
N PRO A 56 7.45 -2.74 -2.38
CA PRO A 56 6.80 -1.72 -1.59
C PRO A 56 6.06 -2.36 -0.42
N GLN A 57 6.15 -1.70 0.72
CA GLN A 57 5.36 -2.02 1.89
C GLN A 57 4.66 -0.75 2.37
N ILE A 58 3.35 -0.85 2.59
CA ILE A 58 2.56 0.22 3.21
C ILE A 58 2.98 0.33 4.68
N THR A 59 3.23 1.55 5.15
CA THR A 59 3.56 1.83 6.55
C THR A 59 2.29 1.91 7.41
N ALA A 60 2.44 2.08 8.72
CA ALA A 60 1.29 2.36 9.59
C ALA A 60 0.59 3.67 9.20
N VAL A 61 1.36 4.72 8.91
CA VAL A 61 0.87 6.03 8.47
C VAL A 61 0.13 5.89 7.12
N GLY A 62 0.72 5.16 6.18
CA GLY A 62 0.07 4.89 4.90
C GLY A 62 -1.20 4.07 5.03
N PHE A 63 -1.27 3.15 6.00
CA PHE A 63 -2.49 2.39 6.26
C PHE A 63 -3.60 3.29 6.81
N GLN A 64 -3.28 4.21 7.73
CA GLN A 64 -4.24 5.20 8.24
C GLN A 64 -4.76 6.11 7.12
N GLU A 65 -3.88 6.62 6.26
CA GLU A 65 -4.27 7.45 5.13
C GLU A 65 -5.11 6.66 4.11
N LEU A 66 -4.76 5.41 3.85
CA LEU A 66 -5.52 4.50 2.99
C LEU A 66 -6.93 4.26 3.56
N ALA A 67 -7.05 3.97 4.86
CA ALA A 67 -8.34 3.81 5.54
C ALA A 67 -9.17 5.09 5.47
N ARG A 68 -8.57 6.25 5.72
CA ARG A 68 -9.20 7.57 5.62
C ARG A 68 -9.77 7.83 4.22
N ARG A 69 -8.99 7.59 3.16
CA ARG A 69 -9.42 7.79 1.76
C ARG A 69 -10.50 6.81 1.31
N LEU A 70 -10.51 5.60 1.88
CA LEU A 70 -11.52 4.58 1.59
C LEU A 70 -12.78 4.72 2.46
N GLY A 71 -12.80 5.66 3.42
CA GLY A 71 -13.92 5.81 4.37
C GLY A 71 -14.08 4.62 5.31
N VAL A 72 -13.02 3.82 5.50
CA VAL A 72 -12.99 2.69 6.44
C VAL A 72 -12.49 3.22 7.78
N ASN A 73 -13.23 3.01 8.85
CA ASN A 73 -12.83 3.47 10.18
C ASN A 73 -11.64 2.59 10.68
N PRO A 74 -10.43 3.14 10.88
CA PRO A 74 -9.25 2.34 11.23
C PRO A 74 -9.29 1.74 12.65
N GLU A 75 -10.29 2.09 13.47
CA GLU A 75 -10.55 1.49 14.78
C GLU A 75 -11.23 0.11 14.70
N ALA A 76 -11.64 -0.35 13.52
CA ALA A 76 -12.06 -1.74 13.31
C ALA A 76 -10.84 -2.67 13.27
N ASP A 77 -10.15 -2.82 14.40
CA ASP A 77 -9.20 -3.90 14.62
C ASP A 77 -9.97 -5.22 14.74
N PRO A 78 -9.71 -6.26 13.92
CA PRO A 78 -10.28 -7.60 14.12
C PRO A 78 -9.60 -8.38 15.27
N ALA A 79 -9.05 -7.68 16.26
CA ALA A 79 -8.52 -8.26 17.50
C ALA A 79 -9.44 -7.94 18.68
N THR A 80 -10.65 -8.52 18.66
CA THR A 80 -11.34 -9.02 19.85
C THR A 80 -12.00 -10.34 19.48
#